data_AF-A0A174T3R6-F1
#
_entry.id   AF-A0A174T3R6-F1
#
_cell.length_a   1.000
_cell.length_b   1.000
_cell.length_c   1.000
_cell.angle_alpha   90.00
_cell.angle_beta   90.00
_cell.angle_gamma   90.00
#
_symmetry.space_group_name_H-M   'P 1'
#
loop_
_entity.id
_entity.type
_entity.pdbx_description
1 polymer ?
#
loop_
_entity_poly.entity_id
_entity_poly.type
_entity_poly.pdbx_seq_one_letter_code
_entity_poly.pdbx_strand_id
1 'polypeptide(L)'
;MEDPAGAAAIEEAEAHSDHQQLHGILGHALGALPAEQREVVRRRYYRGQTVAEIATATGVPEKEVRKLEAAALRVLRHPRVSQVLREYR
;
A
#
# COMPACT_ATOMS: atom_id res chain seq x y z
N MET A 1 27.41 -30.41 -13.17
CA MET A 1 27.07 -30.19 -11.75
C MET A 1 26.82 -28.70 -11.65
N GLU A 2 25.56 -28.30 -11.84
CA GLU A 2 25.14 -26.90 -11.72
C GLU A 2 25.25 -26.52 -10.25
N ASP A 3 25.95 -25.42 -9.98
CA ASP A 3 26.23 -24.96 -8.63
C ASP A 3 24.92 -24.45 -8.00
N PRO A 4 24.35 -25.15 -7.00
CA PRO A 4 23.09 -24.74 -6.37
C PRO A 4 23.24 -23.39 -5.65
N ALA A 5 24.46 -22.96 -5.32
CA ALA A 5 24.71 -21.65 -4.72
C ALA A 5 24.57 -20.49 -5.73
N GLY A 6 24.87 -20.72 -7.01
CA GLY A 6 24.72 -19.72 -8.06
C GLY A 6 23.26 -19.44 -8.40
N ALA A 7 22.43 -20.48 -8.45
CA ALA A 7 20.99 -20.33 -8.66
C ALA A 7 20.31 -19.59 -7.49
N ALA A 8 20.66 -19.94 -6.25
CA ALA A 8 20.11 -19.29 -5.06
C ALA A 8 20.49 -17.81 -4.96
N ALA A 9 21.73 -17.43 -5.31
CA ALA A 9 22.18 -16.04 -5.28
C ALA A 9 21.49 -15.14 -6.34
N ILE A 10 21.16 -15.70 -7.51
CA ILE A 10 20.40 -14.98 -8.55
C ILE A 10 18.95 -14.82 -8.12
N GLU A 11 18.32 -15.89 -7.63
CA GLU A 11 16.93 -15.87 -7.15
C GLU A 11 16.73 -14.89 -5.99
N GLU A 12 17.69 -14.82 -5.06
CA GLU A 12 17.65 -13.87 -3.94
C GLU A 12 17.88 -12.42 -4.39
N ALA A 13 18.72 -12.18 -5.40
CA ALA A 13 18.92 -10.84 -6.00
C ALA A 13 17.69 -10.35 -6.79
N GLU A 14 17.00 -11.26 -7.47
CA GLU A 14 15.74 -10.99 -8.18
C GLU A 14 14.62 -10.65 -7.19
N ALA A 15 14.46 -11.45 -6.14
CA ALA A 15 13.49 -11.18 -5.07
C ALA A 15 13.73 -9.82 -4.38
N HIS A 16 15.00 -9.45 -4.13
CA HIS A 16 15.35 -8.15 -3.57
C HIS A 16 15.04 -6.97 -4.52
N SER A 17 15.14 -7.17 -5.83
CA SER A 17 14.81 -6.14 -6.84
C SER A 17 13.30 -5.93 -6.95
N ASP A 18 12.54 -7.02 -6.92
CA ASP A 18 11.08 -6.98 -6.99
C ASP A 18 10.48 -6.31 -5.75
N HIS A 19 10.98 -6.64 -4.57
CA HIS A 19 10.58 -6.00 -3.30
C HIS A 19 10.85 -4.48 -3.29
N GLN A 20 11.98 -4.03 -3.83
CA GLN A 20 12.34 -2.61 -3.88
C GLN A 20 11.46 -1.84 -4.87
N GLN A 21 11.20 -2.42 -6.05
CA GLN A 21 10.33 -1.81 -7.05
C GLN A 21 8.89 -1.68 -6.54
N LEU A 22 8.40 -2.70 -5.82
CA LEU A 22 7.11 -2.70 -5.14
C LEU A 22 7.01 -1.58 -4.09
N HIS A 23 8.00 -1.48 -3.20
CA HIS A 23 8.06 -0.40 -2.21
C HIS A 23 8.05 0.97 -2.87
N GLY A 24 8.76 1.13 -3.99
CA GLY A 24 8.76 2.35 -4.79
C GLY A 24 7.39 2.71 -5.35
N ILE A 25 6.67 1.75 -5.95
CA ILE A 25 5.34 1.96 -6.55
C ILE A 25 4.30 2.28 -5.48
N LEU A 26 4.29 1.51 -4.39
CA LEU A 26 3.37 1.75 -3.28
C LEU A 26 3.67 3.08 -2.58
N GLY A 27 4.96 3.38 -2.36
CA GLY A 27 5.41 4.65 -1.80
C GLY A 27 5.03 5.84 -2.68
N HIS A 28 5.16 5.72 -4.00
CA HIS A 28 4.72 6.74 -4.95
C HIS A 28 3.20 6.92 -4.94
N ALA A 29 2.44 5.82 -4.95
CA ALA A 29 0.98 5.86 -4.93
C ALA A 29 0.44 6.49 -3.63
N LEU A 30 1.01 6.14 -2.48
CA LEU A 30 0.69 6.76 -1.20
C LEU A 30 1.16 8.23 -1.15
N GLY A 31 2.31 8.54 -1.76
CA GLY A 31 2.85 9.90 -1.90
C GLY A 31 1.96 10.83 -2.74
N ALA A 32 1.24 10.29 -3.72
CA ALA A 32 0.27 11.02 -4.53
C ALA A 32 -1.05 11.33 -3.81
N LEU A 33 -1.33 10.66 -2.69
CA LEU A 33 -2.53 10.94 -1.89
C LEU A 33 -2.38 12.26 -1.11
N PRO A 34 -3.44 13.08 -1.05
CA PRO A 34 -3.55 14.15 -0.05
C PRO A 34 -3.31 13.64 1.37
N ALA A 35 -2.74 14.48 2.23
CA ALA A 35 -2.32 14.08 3.58
C ALA A 35 -3.43 13.42 4.39
N GLU A 36 -4.66 13.95 4.31
CA GLU A 36 -5.83 13.42 5.03
C GLU A 36 -6.23 12.02 4.52
N GLN A 37 -6.19 11.80 3.20
CA GLN A 37 -6.49 10.51 2.59
C GLN A 37 -5.43 9.46 2.97
N ARG A 38 -4.16 9.87 2.96
CA ARG A 38 -3.03 9.02 3.36
C ARG A 38 -3.14 8.60 4.82
N GLU A 39 -3.50 9.54 5.71
CA GLU A 39 -3.65 9.26 7.14
C GLU A 39 -4.83 8.31 7.41
N VAL A 40 -5.96 8.48 6.71
CA VAL A 40 -7.09 7.54 6.81
C VAL A 40 -6.69 6.13 6.37
N VAL A 41 -5.99 5.99 5.25
CA VAL A 41 -5.48 4.68 4.78
C VAL A 41 -4.49 4.08 5.78
N ARG A 42 -3.57 4.89 6.33
CA ARG A 42 -2.60 4.42 7.33
C ARG A 42 -3.30 3.92 8.59
N ARG A 43 -4.25 4.67 9.13
CA ARG A 43 -5.01 4.25 10.32
C ARG A 43 -5.84 3.01 10.07
N ARG A 44 -6.49 2.92 8.91
CA ARG A 44 -7.36 1.80 8.58
C ARG A 44 -6.60 0.49 8.37
N TYR A 45 -5.52 0.52 7.60
CA TYR A 45 -4.84 -0.69 7.14
C TYR A 45 -3.57 -1.03 7.91
N TYR A 46 -2.87 -0.05 8.48
CA TYR A 46 -1.63 -0.31 9.25
C TYR A 46 -1.89 -0.37 10.76
N ARG A 47 -2.91 0.35 11.25
CA ARG A 47 -3.28 0.37 12.67
C ARG A 47 -4.59 -0.38 12.96
N GLY A 48 -5.26 -0.91 11.94
CA GLY A 48 -6.50 -1.68 12.09
C GLY A 48 -7.70 -0.91 12.62
N GLN A 49 -7.67 0.43 12.63
CA GLN A 49 -8.76 1.24 13.19
C GLN A 49 -9.99 1.24 12.27
N THR A 50 -11.18 1.16 12.84
CA THR A 50 -12.47 1.31 12.15
C THR A 50 -12.73 2.77 11.73
N VAL A 51 -13.71 2.99 10.84
CA VAL A 51 -14.16 4.35 10.46
C VAL A 51 -14.56 5.16 11.70
N ALA A 52 -15.29 4.55 12.63
CA ALA A 52 -15.78 5.22 13.83
C ALA A 52 -14.63 5.63 14.76
N GLU A 53 -13.63 4.75 14.94
CA GLU A 53 -12.44 5.07 15.72
C GLU A 53 -11.61 6.19 15.07
N ILE A 54 -11.48 6.18 13.74
CA ILE A 54 -10.79 7.25 13.00
C ILE A 54 -11.54 8.58 13.13
N ALA A 55 -12.87 8.56 13.00
CA ALA A 55 -13.71 9.73 13.16
C ALA A 55 -13.58 10.33 14.56
N THR A 56 -13.60 9.47 15.58
CA THR A 56 -13.41 9.86 16.98
C THR A 56 -12.02 10.45 17.22
N ALA A 57 -10.98 9.82 16.67
CA ALA A 57 -9.60 10.25 16.86
C ALA A 57 -9.22 11.54 16.11
N THR A 58 -9.92 11.85 15.02
CA THR A 58 -9.63 13.03 14.17
C THR A 58 -10.64 14.16 14.33
N GLY A 59 -11.78 13.93 14.99
CA GLY A 59 -12.90 14.88 15.05
C GLY A 59 -13.63 15.05 13.72
N VAL A 60 -13.27 14.26 12.69
CA VAL A 60 -13.89 14.30 11.36
C VAL A 60 -15.13 13.38 11.37
N PRO A 61 -16.28 13.80 10.81
CA PRO A 61 -17.45 12.95 10.73
C PRO A 61 -17.18 11.64 9.97
N GLU A 62 -17.75 10.51 10.42
CA GLU A 62 -17.57 9.20 9.77
C GLU A 62 -17.85 9.22 8.26
N LYS A 63 -18.84 10.00 7.84
CA LYS A 63 -19.18 10.18 6.42
C LYS A 63 -18.01 10.75 5.62
N GLU A 64 -17.31 11.73 6.17
CA GLU A 64 -16.14 12.34 5.53
C GLU A 64 -14.94 11.39 5.56
N VAL A 65 -14.74 10.64 6.65
CA VAL A 65 -13.73 9.56 6.70
C VAL A 65 -13.96 8.54 5.59
N ARG A 66 -15.22 8.10 5.36
CA ARG A 66 -15.56 7.17 4.27
C ARG A 66 -15.30 7.77 2.88
N LYS A 67 -15.55 9.06 2.68
CA LYS A 67 -15.24 9.75 1.42
C LYS A 67 -13.73 9.80 1.18
N LEU A 68 -12.95 10.16 2.20
CA LEU A 68 -11.49 10.18 2.13
C LEU A 68 -10.94 8.78 1.84
N GLU A 69 -11.44 7.76 2.52
CA GLU A 69 -11.09 6.35 2.27
C GLU A 69 -11.41 5.94 0.83
N ALA A 70 -12.63 6.22 0.34
CA ALA A 70 -13.04 5.88 -1.00
C ALA A 70 -12.21 6.59 -2.08
N ALA A 71 -11.88 7.87 -1.86
CA ALA A 71 -11.02 8.66 -2.75
C ALA A 71 -9.60 8.07 -2.80
N ALA A 72 -9.05 7.73 -1.63
CA ALA A 72 -7.73 7.10 -1.54
C ALA A 72 -7.68 5.76 -2.26
N LEU A 73 -8.68 4.89 -2.02
CA LEU A 73 -8.78 3.59 -2.67
C LEU A 73 -8.99 3.71 -4.18
N ARG A 74 -9.60 4.79 -4.68
CA ARG A 74 -9.73 5.02 -6.12
C ARG A 74 -8.36 5.24 -6.78
N VAL A 75 -7.46 5.96 -6.11
CA VAL A 75 -6.08 6.15 -6.57
C VAL A 75 -5.30 4.83 -6.47
N LEU A 76 -5.43 4.11 -5.35
CA LEU A 76 -4.72 2.83 -5.14
C LEU A 76 -5.22 1.69 -6.04
N ARG A 77 -6.47 1.75 -6.52
CA ARG A 77 -7.02 0.78 -7.50
C ARG A 77 -6.56 1.03 -8.93
N HIS A 78 -5.73 2.03 -9.20
CA HIS A 78 -5.18 2.24 -10.53
C HIS A 78 -4.51 0.95 -11.04
N PRO A 79 -4.68 0.55 -12.32
CA PRO A 79 -4.19 -0.72 -12.85
C PRO A 79 -2.72 -1.00 -12.51
N ARG A 80 -1.88 0.03 -12.63
CA ARG A 80 -0.45 -0.02 -12.31
C ARG A 80 -0.14 -0.35 -10.84
N VAL A 81 -0.99 0.06 -9.89
CA VAL A 81 -0.81 -0.21 -8.45
C VAL A 81 -1.51 -1.52 -8.07
N SER A 82 -2.68 -1.80 -8.63
CA SER A 82 -3.43 -3.04 -8.35
C SER A 82 -2.85 -4.29 -9.01
N GLN A 83 -2.08 -4.17 -10.08
CA GLN A 83 -1.33 -5.28 -10.69
C GLN A 83 -0.19 -5.71 -9.77
N VAL A 84 0.57 -4.73 -9.29
CA VAL A 84 1.66 -4.90 -8.32
C VAL A 84 1.19 -5.51 -7.00
N LEU A 85 -0.01 -5.15 -6.51
CA LEU A 85 -0.60 -5.76 -5.30
C LEU A 85 -1.18 -7.16 -5.54
N ARG A 86 -1.53 -7.53 -6.78
CA ARG A 86 -2.10 -8.84 -7.11
C ARG A 86 -1.05 -9.94 -7.24
N GLU A 87 0.16 -9.58 -7.64
CA GLU A 87 1.31 -10.49 -7.75
C GLU A 87 1.79 -11.01 -6.37
N TYR A 88 1.26 -10.45 -5.27
CA TYR A 88 1.63 -10.80 -3.88
C TYR A 88 0.54 -11.54 -3.08
N ARG A 89 -0.53 -12.03 -3.73
CA ARG A 89 -1.63 -12.74 -3.04
C ARG A 89 -1.39 -14.25 -2.94
#